data_AF-A0A3N5U488-F1
#
_entry.id   AF-A0A3N5U488-F1
#
_cell.length_a   1.000
_cell.length_b   1.000
_cell.length_c   1.000
_cell.angle_alpha   90.00
_cell.angle_beta   90.00
_cell.angle_gamma   90.00
#
_symmetry.space_group_name_H-M   'P 1'
#
loop_
_entity.id
_entity.type
_entity.pdbx_description
1 polymer ?
#
loop_
_entity_poly.entity_id
_entity_poly.type
_entity_poly.pdbx_seq_one_letter_code
_entity_poly.pdbx_strand_id
1 'polypeptide(L)' 'MVRTQIYLTKSQRDELKAIAKTAGKKQSELIREAVDRLIDEVSCGRREIVLRQAAGIWKGRKDLPDFRAARAEWDRN' A
#
# COMPACT_ATOMS: atom_id res chain seq x y z
N MET A 1 9.11 3.99 16.76
CA MET A 1 8.77 5.04 15.76
C MET A 1 9.89 6.05 15.69
N VAL A 2 10.16 6.61 14.51
CA VAL A 2 11.08 7.73 14.34
C VAL A 2 10.30 9.03 14.51
N ARG A 3 10.86 10.00 15.26
CA ARG A 3 10.22 11.31 15.44
C ARG A 3 10.39 12.12 14.16
N THR A 4 9.27 12.55 13.58
CA THR A 4 9.26 13.35 12.36
C THR A 4 8.52 14.66 12.62
N GLN A 5 9.10 15.76 12.17
CA GLN A 5 8.45 17.06 12.16
C GLN A 5 7.76 17.25 10.81
N ILE A 6 6.51 17.69 10.82
CA ILE A 6 5.72 17.99 9.62
C ILE A 6 5.19 19.42 9.72
N TYR A 7 5.08 20.08 8.57
CA TYR A 7 4.46 21.39 8.47
C TYR A 7 2.98 21.20 8.17
N LEU A 8 2.14 21.88 8.96
CA LEU A 8 0.70 21.92 8.78
C LEU A 8 0.27 23.38 8.81
N THR A 9 -0.78 23.71 8.06
CA THR A 9 -1.44 24.99 8.25
C THR A 9 -2.07 25.04 9.64
N LYS A 10 -2.34 26.27 10.12
CA LYS A 10 -3.01 26.46 11.40
C LYS A 10 -4.38 25.75 11.43
N SER A 11 -5.15 25.86 10.34
CA SER A 11 -6.46 25.22 10.22
C SER A 11 -6.36 23.69 10.30
N GLN A 12 -5.45 23.07 9.54
CA GLN A 12 -5.22 21.62 9.57
C GLN A 12 -4.87 21.12 10.98
N ARG A 13 -3.99 21.84 11.68
CA ARG A 13 -3.59 21.47 13.03
C ARG A 13 -4.76 21.56 14.01
N ASP A 14 -5.54 22.63 13.93
CA ASP A 14 -6.66 22.88 14.84
C ASP A 14 -7.80 21.86 14.59
N GLU A 15 -8.04 21.50 13.33
CA GLU A 15 -9.01 20.47 12.93
C GLU A 15 -8.58 19.06 13.35
N LEU A 16 -7.31 18.69 13.15
CA LEU A 16 -6.77 17.44 13.66
C LEU A 16 -6.90 17.33 15.19
N LYS A 17 -6.70 18.44 15.92
CA LYS A 17 -6.87 18.48 17.37
C LYS A 17 -8.34 18.25 17.78
N ALA A 18 -9.29 18.82 17.04
CA ALA A 18 -10.71 18.60 17.26
C ALA A 18 -11.10 17.14 17.02
N ILE A 19 -10.66 16.55 15.90
CA ILE A 19 -10.92 15.15 15.56
C ILE A 19 -10.32 14.21 16.61
N ALA A 20 -9.06 14.44 17.00
CA ALA A 20 -8.37 13.64 18.00
C ALA A 20 -9.11 13.67 19.35
N LYS A 21 -9.60 14.85 19.78
CA LYS A 21 -10.40 14.99 20.99
C LYS A 21 -11.70 14.19 20.92
N THR A 22 -12.44 14.29 19.82
CA THR A 22 -13.70 13.56 19.61
C THR A 22 -13.47 12.05 19.56
N ALA A 23 -12.36 11.60 18.96
CA ALA A 23 -12.00 10.19 18.85
C ALA A 23 -11.34 9.60 20.11
N GLY A 24 -11.00 10.42 21.11
CA GLY A 24 -10.24 9.99 22.29
C GLY A 24 -8.80 9.54 21.97
N LYS A 25 -8.21 10.01 20.86
CA LYS A 25 -6.89 9.62 20.37
C LYS A 25 -5.88 10.75 20.50
N LYS A 26 -4.59 10.43 20.42
CA LYS A 26 -3.54 11.44 20.26
C LYS A 26 -3.51 11.92 18.80
N GLN A 27 -3.17 13.19 18.58
CA GLN A 27 -3.02 13.73 17.23
C GLN A 27 -1.98 12.96 16.40
N SER A 28 -0.90 12.48 17.02
CA SER A 28 0.11 11.66 16.36
C SER A 28 -0.40 10.26 15.95
N GLU A 29 -1.41 9.72 16.64
CA GLU A 29 -2.05 8.47 16.26
C GLU A 29 -2.94 8.67 15.03
N LEU A 30 -3.74 9.74 15.03
CA LEU A 30 -4.58 10.09 13.90
C LEU A 30 -3.76 10.36 12.63
N ILE A 31 -2.66 11.11 12.73
CA ILE A 31 -1.75 11.36 11.61
C ILE A 31 -1.17 10.06 11.06
N ARG A 32 -0.76 9.14 11.95
CA ARG A 32 -0.20 7.86 11.53
C ARG A 32 -1.23 7.00 10.81
N GLU A 33 -2.43 6.87 11.36
CA GLU A 33 -3.52 6.12 10.73
C GLU A 33 -3.85 6.67 9.33
N ALA A 34 -3.83 8.00 9.16
CA ALA A 34 -4.05 8.62 7.86
C ALA A 34 -2.90 8.31 6.87
N VAL A 35 -1.65 8.34 7.34
CA VAL A 35 -0.47 7.99 6.52
C VAL A 35 -0.50 6.51 6.13
N ASP A 36 -0.81 5.61 7.07
CA ASP A 36 -0.90 4.17 6.81
C ASP A 36 -1.96 3.88 5.74
N ARG A 37 -3.17 4.47 5.87
CA ARG A 37 -4.22 4.34 4.86
C ARG A 37 -3.79 4.84 3.48
N LEU A 38 -3.12 5.99 3.42
CA LEU A 38 -2.63 6.53 2.14
C LEU A 38 -1.59 5.59 1.50
N ILE A 39 -0.69 5.02 2.30
CA ILE A 39 0.29 4.05 1.80
C ILE A 39 -0.40 2.80 1.28
N ASP A 40 -1.39 2.28 2.00
CA ASP A 40 -2.14 1.09 1.60
C ASP A 40 -2.92 1.32 0.30
N GLU A 41 -3.61 2.46 0.19
CA GLU A 41 -4.35 2.86 -1.01
C GLU A 41 -3.43 2.97 -2.23
N VAL A 42 -2.30 3.67 -2.09
CA VAL A 42 -1.34 3.87 -3.18
C VAL A 42 -0.59 2.58 -3.52
N SER A 43 -0.25 1.76 -2.53
CA SER A 43 0.47 0.49 -2.75
C SER A 43 -0.40 -0.56 -3.44
N CYS A 44 -1.69 -0.65 -3.09
CA CYS A 44 -2.66 -1.47 -3.82
C CYS A 44 -2.75 -1.05 -5.29
N GLY A 45 -2.90 0.26 -5.55
CA GLY A 45 -2.91 0.79 -6.91
C GLY A 45 -1.61 0.50 -7.66
N ARG A 46 -0.45 0.64 -7.00
CA ARG A 46 0.86 0.33 -7.60
C ARG A 46 1.00 -1.14 -7.98
N ARG A 47 0.58 -2.07 -7.12
CA ARG A 47 0.62 -3.50 -7.41
C ARG A 47 -0.24 -3.83 -8.64
N GLU A 48 -1.44 -3.28 -8.71
CA GLU A 48 -2.32 -3.47 -9.86
C GLU A 48 -1.69 -2.93 -11.15
N ILE A 49 -1.14 -1.70 -11.12
CA ILE A 49 -0.48 -1.10 -12.28
C ILE A 49 0.71 -1.95 -12.75
N VAL A 50 1.56 -2.41 -11.83
CA VAL A 50 2.71 -3.26 -12.16
C VAL A 50 2.26 -4.59 -12.77
N LEU A 51 1.22 -5.23 -12.21
CA LEU A 51 0.69 -6.48 -12.76
C LEU A 51 0.06 -6.28 -14.14
N ARG A 52 -0.65 -5.18 -14.37
CA ARG A 52 -1.21 -4.82 -15.69
C ARG A 52 -0.11 -4.57 -16.72
N GLN A 53 0.96 -3.86 -16.34
CA GLN A 53 2.12 -3.64 -17.23
C GLN A 53 2.88 -4.94 -17.51
N ALA A 54 2.95 -5.85 -16.54
CA ALA A 54 3.61 -7.13 -16.69
C ALA A 54 2.76 -8.19 -17.41
N ALA A 55 1.45 -7.95 -17.55
CA ALA A 55 0.53 -8.88 -18.18
C ALA A 55 0.92 -9.12 -19.64
N GLY A 56 1.21 -10.38 -19.96
CA GLY A 56 1.56 -10.78 -21.32
C GLY A 56 3.03 -10.58 -21.71
N ILE A 57 3.93 -10.18 -20.80
CA ILE A 57 5.39 -10.08 -21.08
C ILE A 57 5.97 -11.40 -21.63
N TRP A 58 5.37 -12.54 -21.28
CA TRP A 58 5.79 -13.87 -21.74
C TRP A 58 4.90 -14.46 -22.83
N LYS A 59 3.89 -13.71 -23.31
CA LYS A 59 2.95 -14.20 -24.32
C LYS A 59 3.65 -14.36 -25.66
N GLY A 60 3.67 -15.59 -26.18
CA GLY A 60 4.26 -15.92 -27.49
C GLY A 60 5.77 -16.17 -27.48
N ARG A 61 6.42 -16.09 -26.32
CA ARG A 61 7.80 -16.57 -26.14
C ARG A 61 7.84 -18.10 -26.23
N LYS A 62 8.82 -18.62 -26.96
CA LYS A 62 9.01 -20.07 -27.20
C LYS A 62 10.19 -20.66 -26.43
N ASP A 63 10.96 -19.81 -25.77
CA ASP A 63 12.17 -20.13 -25.01
C ASP A 63 11.88 -20.38 -23.52
N LEU A 64 10.61 -20.36 -23.12
CA LEU A 64 10.18 -20.51 -21.75
C LEU A 64 9.77 -21.97 -21.45
N PRO A 65 9.98 -22.45 -20.21
CA PRO A 65 9.59 -23.79 -19.81
C PRO A 65 8.06 -23.95 -19.73
N ASP A 66 7.59 -25.20 -19.70
CA ASP A 66 6.18 -25.49 -19.46
C ASP A 66 5.79 -25.14 -18.01
N PHE A 67 5.20 -23.96 -17.84
CA PHE A 67 4.75 -23.45 -16.54
C PHE A 67 3.67 -24.31 -15.88
N ARG A 68 2.89 -25.08 -16.66
CA ARG A 68 1.86 -25.98 -16.10
C ARG A 68 2.51 -27.17 -15.43
N ALA A 69 3.48 -27.79 -16.09
CA ALA A 69 4.27 -28.88 -15.52
C ALA A 69 5.04 -28.43 -14.27
N ALA A 70 5.76 -27.30 -14.37
CA ALA A 70 6.52 -26.75 -13.24
C ALA A 70 5.63 -26.39 -12.03
N ARG A 71 4.39 -25.95 -12.26
CA ARG A 71 3.44 -25.67 -11.16
C ARG A 71 2.91 -26.94 -10.50
N ALA A 72 2.65 -27.99 -11.28
CA ALA A 72 2.15 -29.26 -10.76
C ALA A 72 3.18 -29.96 -9.84
N GLU A 73 4.47 -29.76 -10.08
CA GLU A 73 5.54 -30.27 -9.20
C GLU A 73 5.49 -29.67 -7.77
N TRP A 74 4.85 -28.52 -7.60
CA TRP A 74 4.76 -27.81 -6.31
C TRP A 74 3.44 -28.07 -5.58
N ASP A 75 2.49 -28.77 -6.20
CA ASP A 75 1.27 -29.20 -5.51
C ASP A 75 1.63 -30.26 -4.48
N ARG A 76 1.54 -29.87 -3.20
CA ARG A 76 1.66 -30.79 -2.08
C ARG A 76 0.26 -31.26 -1.71
N ASN A 77 -0.01 -32.55 -1.94
CA ASN A 77 -1.17 -33.24 -1.36
C ASN A 77 -1.13 -33.17 0.17
#